data_AF-A0A7K4Y8E9-F1
#
_entry.id   AF-A0A7K4Y8E9-F1
#
_cell.length_a   1.000
_cell.length_b   1.000
_cell.length_c   1.000
_cell.angle_alpha   90.00
_cell.angle_beta   90.00
_cell.angle_gamma   90.00
#
_symmetry.space_group_name_H-M   'P 1'
#
loop_
_entity.id
_entity.type
_entity.pdbx_description
1 polymer ?
#
loop_
_entity_poly.entity_id
_entity_poly.type
_entity_poly.pdbx_seq_one_letter_code
_entity_poly.pdbx_strand_id
1 'polypeptide(L)'
;IQPSVQEAMMEGRPVVALESTIITHGMAYPQNLSMAREVEEIVTTNGAVPATIGILRGRIHVGLTDEELEFLARSKNVIKVSRRDLPYVLSQGLSGGTTVSGTMIAAHKVGIPVFVTGGIGGVHRGGENTLDVSADLTELGRTPVAVVSAGVKSILDIGRTLEYLETQGVCVAAFGESREFPAFFTHHSGFQAPYHIRNEEEAAELIASALGLGLSSGVLIAVPCPQEQAVSGQVIEEAIQQALSEARSKGITGKELTPFMLQKLNELTDGKSLDSNLALIQNNARVGSCIAVALSKLQKARRKGNLPQQEDKTSPQPVVIGGINVDFIAKAQNPVILGGGQTNAGRVRRTFGGVGRNLADCLSRLGQTPLFLSAVGKDEHSESILHYCHHMDMSTVLHLEGRSTATYCAVITSAGELSVGLGDMDIHHQITEQYVSQFKENLCQAPLVCIDGNVPLSTIQYICQLAREHQLSVCYEPTDENKASKPFLSDSWKALTYISPNLQELRAINRTLGNPLPAGIEYSE
;
A
#
# COMPACT_ATOMS: atom_id res chain seq x y z
N ILE A 1 6.18 11.65 -2.05
CA ILE A 1 6.18 10.76 -3.22
C ILE A 1 6.31 11.66 -4.42
N GLN A 2 7.26 11.39 -5.31
CA GLN A 2 7.47 12.17 -6.52
C GLN A 2 6.27 11.94 -7.49
N PRO A 3 5.82 12.94 -8.26
CA PRO A 3 4.61 12.84 -9.08
C PRO A 3 4.58 11.67 -10.08
N SER A 4 5.67 11.37 -10.79
CA SER A 4 5.74 10.25 -11.75
C SER A 4 5.65 8.88 -11.05
N VAL A 5 6.20 8.75 -9.83
CA VAL A 5 6.01 7.56 -9.01
C VAL A 5 4.55 7.44 -8.57
N GLN A 6 3.94 8.53 -8.11
CA GLN A 6 2.54 8.54 -7.67
C GLN A 6 1.58 8.19 -8.82
N GLU A 7 1.78 8.78 -9.99
CA GLU A 7 1.02 8.49 -11.21
C GLU A 7 1.16 7.02 -11.63
N ALA A 8 2.40 6.48 -11.63
CA ALA A 8 2.64 5.08 -11.95
C ALA A 8 1.88 4.14 -11.03
N MET A 9 1.85 4.44 -9.72
CA MET A 9 1.11 3.64 -8.74
C MET A 9 -0.40 3.71 -8.97
N MET A 10 -0.94 4.89 -9.28
CA MET A 10 -2.36 5.08 -9.58
C MET A 10 -2.81 4.31 -10.84
N GLU A 11 -1.96 4.26 -11.87
CA GLU A 11 -2.22 3.55 -13.13
C GLU A 11 -1.91 2.04 -13.05
N GLY A 12 -1.45 1.56 -11.89
CA GLY A 12 -0.95 0.20 -11.69
C GLY A 12 0.21 -0.13 -12.64
N ARG A 13 1.05 0.85 -12.99
CA ARG A 13 2.33 0.63 -13.65
C ARG A 13 3.33 0.05 -12.63
N PRO A 14 4.28 -0.78 -13.07
CA PRO A 14 5.26 -1.38 -12.19
C PRO A 14 6.22 -0.31 -11.65
N VAL A 15 6.46 -0.33 -10.34
CA VAL A 15 7.37 0.57 -9.63
C VAL A 15 8.39 -0.27 -8.88
N VAL A 16 9.66 0.13 -8.93
CA VAL A 16 10.77 -0.53 -8.21
C VAL A 16 11.38 0.47 -7.24
N ALA A 17 11.35 0.14 -5.95
CA ALA A 17 12.07 0.92 -4.95
C ALA A 17 13.58 0.71 -5.07
N LEU A 18 14.36 1.76 -4.77
CA LEU A 18 15.83 1.73 -4.71
C LEU A 18 16.30 2.42 -3.42
N GLU A 19 17.38 1.94 -2.81
CA GLU A 19 17.91 2.54 -1.58
C GLU A 19 18.92 3.67 -1.85
N SER A 20 19.12 4.56 -0.88
CA SER A 20 20.09 5.66 -0.96
C SER A 20 21.33 5.48 -0.08
N THR A 21 21.40 4.43 0.76
CA THR A 21 22.64 4.11 1.51
C THR A 21 23.79 3.75 0.58
N ILE A 22 23.53 2.98 -0.49
CA ILE A 22 24.55 2.69 -1.49
C ILE A 22 25.13 3.95 -2.13
N ILE A 23 24.30 4.99 -2.31
CA ILE A 23 24.71 6.29 -2.87
C ILE A 23 25.55 7.10 -1.86
N THR A 24 25.14 7.11 -0.60
CA THR A 24 25.72 7.99 0.43
C THR A 24 26.91 7.38 1.17
N HIS A 25 26.93 6.06 1.35
CA HIS A 25 27.92 5.34 2.16
C HIS A 25 28.51 4.10 1.46
N GLY A 26 28.00 3.72 0.29
CA GLY A 26 28.44 2.52 -0.42
C GLY A 26 29.53 2.77 -1.46
N MET A 27 29.55 3.96 -2.08
CA MET A 27 30.48 4.32 -3.15
C MET A 27 30.96 5.78 -3.00
N ALA A 28 32.13 6.08 -3.55
CA ALA A 28 32.68 7.44 -3.57
C ALA A 28 32.06 8.27 -4.69
N TYR A 29 32.09 9.60 -4.54
CA TYR A 29 31.74 10.54 -5.61
C TYR A 29 32.89 10.67 -6.62
N PRO A 30 32.62 10.71 -7.95
CA PRO A 30 31.31 10.78 -8.61
C PRO A 30 30.65 9.43 -8.94
N GLN A 31 31.32 8.31 -8.66
CA GLN A 31 30.84 6.97 -9.05
C GLN A 31 29.49 6.64 -8.44
N ASN A 32 29.24 7.06 -7.20
CA ASN A 32 27.95 6.88 -6.53
C ASN A 32 26.76 7.50 -7.28
N LEU A 33 26.93 8.71 -7.83
CA LEU A 33 25.91 9.41 -8.60
C LEU A 33 25.71 8.78 -9.98
N SER A 34 26.82 8.46 -10.66
CA SER A 34 26.77 7.77 -11.95
C SER A 34 26.05 6.42 -11.84
N MET A 35 26.39 5.63 -10.83
CA MET A 35 25.73 4.36 -10.55
C MET A 35 24.24 4.54 -10.24
N ALA A 36 23.87 5.52 -9.41
CA ALA A 36 22.45 5.76 -9.08
C ALA A 36 21.62 6.08 -10.33
N ARG A 37 22.13 6.99 -11.19
CA ARG A 37 21.48 7.36 -12.46
C ARG A 37 21.35 6.17 -13.41
N GLU A 38 22.42 5.40 -13.56
CA GLU A 38 22.43 4.22 -14.44
C GLU A 38 21.44 3.15 -13.95
N VAL A 39 21.35 2.94 -12.64
CA VAL A 39 20.35 2.01 -12.06
C VAL A 39 18.93 2.50 -12.31
N GLU A 40 18.63 3.80 -12.15
CA GLU A 40 17.31 4.36 -12.49
C GLU A 40 16.99 4.22 -14.00
N GLU A 41 17.99 4.40 -14.86
CA GLU A 41 17.85 4.20 -16.30
C GLU A 41 17.60 2.73 -16.65
N ILE A 42 18.29 1.78 -16.02
CA ILE A 42 18.03 0.34 -16.20
C ILE A 42 16.60 0.00 -15.79
N VAL A 43 16.12 0.53 -14.66
CA VAL A 43 14.73 0.29 -14.24
C VAL A 43 13.74 0.82 -15.29
N THR A 44 13.98 2.04 -15.77
CA THR A 44 13.15 2.71 -16.76
C THR A 44 13.11 1.96 -18.10
N THR A 45 14.28 1.59 -18.63
CA THR A 45 14.42 0.89 -19.91
C THR A 45 13.85 -0.53 -19.88
N ASN A 46 13.77 -1.16 -18.71
CA ASN A 46 13.12 -2.45 -18.50
C ASN A 46 11.62 -2.32 -18.17
N GLY A 47 11.02 -1.13 -18.33
CA GLY A 47 9.58 -0.92 -18.32
C GLY A 47 8.97 -0.71 -16.93
N ALA A 48 9.77 -0.43 -15.91
CA ALA A 48 9.32 -0.05 -14.58
C ALA A 48 9.68 1.41 -14.25
N VAL A 49 9.04 1.98 -13.23
CA VAL A 49 9.35 3.34 -12.74
C VAL A 49 10.27 3.23 -11.53
N PRO A 50 11.48 3.82 -11.56
CA PRO A 50 12.37 3.85 -10.41
C PRO A 50 11.81 4.78 -9.32
N ALA A 51 11.91 4.32 -8.08
CA ALA A 51 11.61 5.11 -6.91
C ALA A 51 12.79 5.03 -5.94
N THR A 52 13.85 5.80 -6.20
CA THR A 52 14.92 5.96 -5.21
C THR A 52 14.37 6.63 -3.95
N ILE A 53 14.61 6.00 -2.81
CA ILE A 53 14.11 6.43 -1.51
C ILE A 53 15.25 7.01 -0.70
N GLY A 54 15.03 8.18 -0.12
CA GLY A 54 15.98 8.83 0.78
C GLY A 54 15.30 9.80 1.73
N ILE A 55 16.05 10.37 2.67
CA ILE A 55 15.54 11.37 3.60
C ILE A 55 16.23 12.69 3.32
N LEU A 56 15.43 13.72 3.07
CA LEU A 56 15.90 15.09 2.88
C LEU A 56 15.19 15.99 3.87
N ARG A 57 15.97 16.68 4.70
CA ARG A 57 15.47 17.70 5.64
C ARG A 57 14.30 17.19 6.51
N GLY A 58 14.45 15.99 7.05
CA GLY A 58 13.47 15.33 7.93
C GLY A 58 12.23 14.79 7.22
N ARG A 59 12.23 14.67 5.89
CA ARG A 59 11.13 14.09 5.12
C ARG A 59 11.60 12.90 4.29
N ILE A 60 10.84 11.82 4.34
CA ILE A 60 11.03 10.67 3.47
C ILE A 60 10.57 11.05 2.06
N HIS A 61 11.46 10.92 1.09
CA HIS A 61 11.19 11.10 -0.32
C HIS A 61 11.16 9.72 -0.98
N VAL A 62 10.18 9.51 -1.85
CA VAL A 62 9.97 8.25 -2.60
C VAL A 62 9.92 8.64 -4.07
N GLY A 63 10.98 8.29 -4.80
CA GLY A 63 11.39 8.99 -6.01
C GLY A 63 12.15 10.27 -5.62
N LEU A 64 13.41 10.35 -6.01
CA LEU A 64 14.25 11.54 -5.88
C LEU A 64 14.35 12.23 -7.24
N THR A 65 14.48 13.55 -7.26
CA THR A 65 14.91 14.25 -8.49
C THR A 65 16.41 14.06 -8.72
N ASP A 66 16.88 14.39 -9.93
CA ASP A 66 18.30 14.33 -10.24
C ASP A 66 19.14 15.24 -9.33
N GLU A 67 18.61 16.42 -8.99
CA GLU A 67 19.26 17.35 -8.07
C GLU A 67 19.29 16.81 -6.62
N GLU A 68 18.25 16.10 -6.21
CA GLU A 68 18.16 15.46 -4.90
C GLU A 68 19.11 14.26 -4.79
N LEU A 69 19.24 13.47 -5.86
CA LEU A 69 20.25 12.42 -6.00
C LEU A 69 21.67 13.00 -5.91
N GLU A 70 21.95 14.05 -6.69
CA GLU A 70 23.25 14.72 -6.67
C GLU A 70 23.56 15.32 -5.29
N PHE A 71 22.55 15.90 -4.62
CA PHE A 71 22.70 16.39 -3.25
C PHE A 71 23.12 15.27 -2.29
N LEU A 72 22.45 14.11 -2.31
CA LEU A 72 22.83 12.99 -1.46
C LEU A 72 24.21 12.44 -1.81
N ALA A 73 24.53 12.32 -3.10
CA ALA A 73 25.81 11.79 -3.58
C ALA A 73 27.01 12.66 -3.20
N ARG A 74 26.85 14.00 -3.16
CA ARG A 74 27.91 14.93 -2.75
C ARG A 74 28.01 15.13 -1.24
N SER A 75 26.96 14.81 -0.50
CA SER A 75 26.88 15.11 0.93
C SER A 75 27.76 14.18 1.75
N LYS A 76 28.71 14.75 2.51
CA LYS A 76 29.60 14.00 3.40
C LYS A 76 29.03 13.75 4.81
N ASN A 77 28.05 14.56 5.23
CA ASN A 77 27.50 14.56 6.60
C ASN A 77 26.04 14.10 6.64
N VAL A 78 25.68 13.12 5.80
CA VAL A 78 24.35 12.50 5.82
C VAL A 78 24.35 11.26 6.71
N ILE A 79 23.22 10.97 7.34
CA ILE A 79 23.10 9.84 8.25
C ILE A 79 22.79 8.57 7.43
N LYS A 80 23.46 7.45 7.74
CA LYS A 80 23.01 6.11 7.34
C LYS A 80 21.79 5.73 8.18
N VAL A 81 20.63 5.65 7.56
CA VAL A 81 19.32 5.56 8.25
C VAL A 81 18.75 4.15 8.15
N SER A 82 18.82 3.39 9.25
CA SER A 82 18.07 2.15 9.44
C SER A 82 16.76 2.41 10.20
N ARG A 83 15.97 1.36 10.48
CA ARG A 83 14.69 1.45 11.20
C ARG A 83 14.77 2.30 12.47
N ARG A 84 15.78 2.08 13.30
CA ARG A 84 15.93 2.77 14.61
C ARG A 84 16.29 4.24 14.46
N ASP A 85 16.91 4.62 13.34
CA ASP A 85 17.41 5.97 13.11
C ASP A 85 16.30 6.88 12.55
N LEU A 86 15.28 6.29 11.90
CA LEU A 86 14.16 7.01 11.29
C LEU A 86 13.53 8.07 12.21
N PRO A 87 13.09 7.77 13.45
CA PRO A 87 12.44 8.77 14.30
C PRO A 87 13.35 9.97 14.59
N TYR A 88 14.64 9.72 14.83
CA TYR A 88 15.62 10.76 15.12
C TYR A 88 15.85 11.66 13.91
N VAL A 89 16.19 11.08 12.75
CA VAL A 89 16.49 11.84 11.52
C VAL A 89 15.30 12.69 11.10
N LEU A 90 14.08 12.15 11.17
CA LEU A 90 12.85 12.87 10.83
C LEU A 90 12.57 14.01 11.82
N SER A 91 12.66 13.75 13.13
CA SER A 91 12.39 14.76 14.17
C SER A 91 13.37 15.95 14.14
N GLN A 92 14.62 15.69 13.76
CA GLN A 92 15.68 16.69 13.75
C GLN A 92 15.79 17.44 12.41
N GLY A 93 14.95 17.13 11.42
CA GLY A 93 15.05 17.78 10.11
C GLY A 93 16.33 17.42 9.35
N LEU A 94 16.91 16.24 9.60
CA LEU A 94 18.19 15.82 9.01
C LEU A 94 18.01 15.09 7.68
N SER A 95 19.08 15.00 6.90
CA SER A 95 19.13 14.23 5.65
C SER A 95 19.93 12.94 5.85
N GLY A 96 19.56 11.90 5.10
CA GLY A 96 20.17 10.59 5.25
C GLY A 96 19.84 9.62 4.12
N GLY A 97 20.77 8.70 3.88
CA GLY A 97 20.55 7.58 2.99
C GLY A 97 19.86 6.44 3.74
N THR A 98 18.77 5.90 3.20
CA THR A 98 18.04 4.78 3.81
C THR A 98 18.75 3.46 3.53
N THR A 99 18.90 2.59 4.53
CA THR A 99 19.39 1.21 4.32
C THR A 99 18.29 0.36 3.71
N VAL A 100 18.55 -0.94 3.48
CA VAL A 100 17.53 -1.91 3.08
C VAL A 100 16.32 -1.83 4.03
N SER A 101 16.54 -1.94 5.34
CA SER A 101 15.47 -1.80 6.33
C SER A 101 14.68 -0.48 6.23
N GLY A 102 15.37 0.68 6.14
CA GLY A 102 14.69 1.98 6.03
C GLY A 102 13.89 2.13 4.73
N THR A 103 14.42 1.57 3.64
CA THR A 103 13.83 1.61 2.30
C THR A 103 12.58 0.72 2.24
N MET A 104 12.64 -0.49 2.81
CA MET A 104 11.49 -1.39 2.90
C MET A 104 10.31 -0.74 3.63
N ILE A 105 10.55 -0.09 4.77
CA ILE A 105 9.51 0.59 5.55
C ILE A 105 8.82 1.67 4.69
N ALA A 106 9.60 2.49 4.00
CA ALA A 106 9.08 3.56 3.16
C ALA A 106 8.33 3.02 1.93
N ALA A 107 8.89 2.01 1.24
CA ALA A 107 8.29 1.36 0.09
C ALA A 107 6.95 0.71 0.45
N HIS A 108 6.90 -0.06 1.54
CA HIS A 108 5.68 -0.70 2.00
C HIS A 108 4.60 0.31 2.38
N LYS A 109 4.98 1.39 3.08
CA LYS A 109 4.05 2.43 3.50
C LYS A 109 3.33 3.11 2.33
N VAL A 110 3.95 3.15 1.16
CA VAL A 110 3.31 3.69 -0.04
C VAL A 110 2.68 2.61 -0.92
N GLY A 111 3.02 1.33 -0.73
CA GLY A 111 2.48 0.21 -1.51
C GLY A 111 3.34 -0.23 -2.69
N ILE A 112 4.67 -0.01 -2.64
CA ILE A 112 5.62 -0.53 -3.63
C ILE A 112 6.08 -1.94 -3.19
N PRO A 113 5.77 -3.01 -3.97
CA PRO A 113 6.00 -4.39 -3.53
C PRO A 113 7.40 -4.92 -3.87
N VAL A 114 8.16 -4.28 -4.75
CA VAL A 114 9.49 -4.73 -5.22
C VAL A 114 10.54 -3.68 -4.92
N PHE A 115 11.65 -4.12 -4.32
CA PHE A 115 12.80 -3.31 -3.97
C PHE A 115 14.08 -3.99 -4.46
N VAL A 116 14.95 -3.24 -5.16
CA VAL A 116 16.26 -3.69 -5.62
C VAL A 116 17.37 -3.08 -4.77
N THR A 117 18.33 -3.90 -4.38
CA THR A 117 19.60 -3.46 -3.77
C THR A 117 20.77 -4.30 -4.29
N GLY A 118 22.00 -3.91 -3.95
CA GLY A 118 23.17 -4.71 -4.30
C GLY A 118 23.15 -6.01 -3.51
N GLY A 119 23.07 -5.90 -2.18
CA GLY A 119 23.16 -7.02 -1.25
C GLY A 119 22.60 -6.61 0.10
N ILE A 120 21.83 -7.48 0.74
CA ILE A 120 21.26 -7.17 2.06
C ILE A 120 22.35 -7.22 3.15
N GLY A 121 22.09 -6.55 4.27
CA GLY A 121 22.82 -6.86 5.50
C GLY A 121 22.47 -8.25 6.03
N GLY A 122 23.17 -8.70 7.07
CA GLY A 122 22.99 -10.05 7.60
C GLY A 122 23.66 -10.24 8.95
N VAL A 123 23.85 -11.50 9.34
CA VAL A 123 24.63 -11.85 10.52
C VAL A 123 26.10 -11.63 10.20
N HIS A 124 26.81 -10.84 11.00
CA HIS A 124 28.25 -10.67 10.82
C HIS A 124 29.01 -11.94 11.21
N ARG A 125 30.20 -12.14 10.64
CA ARG A 125 31.08 -13.26 11.03
C ARG A 125 31.47 -13.12 12.51
N GLY A 126 31.19 -14.15 13.31
CA GLY A 126 31.30 -14.10 14.78
C GLY A 126 30.08 -13.49 15.49
N GLY A 127 29.00 -13.22 14.76
CA GLY A 127 27.75 -12.64 15.24
C GLY A 127 27.06 -13.46 16.34
N GLU A 128 27.34 -14.75 16.44
CA GLU A 128 26.90 -15.60 17.55
C GLU A 128 27.45 -15.16 18.91
N ASN A 129 28.59 -14.45 18.93
CA ASN A 129 29.21 -13.93 20.14
C ASN A 129 28.95 -12.44 20.32
N THR A 130 29.02 -11.67 19.22
CA THR A 130 28.90 -10.20 19.26
C THR A 130 27.46 -9.71 19.20
N LEU A 131 26.54 -10.55 18.73
CA LEU A 131 25.16 -10.20 18.37
C LEU A 131 25.09 -9.07 17.32
N ASP A 132 26.15 -8.91 16.51
CA ASP A 132 26.18 -7.96 15.40
C ASP A 132 25.38 -8.53 14.22
N VAL A 133 24.08 -8.24 14.23
CA VAL A 133 23.10 -8.71 13.24
C VAL A 133 22.40 -7.50 12.63
N SER A 134 22.38 -7.43 11.30
CA SER A 134 21.71 -6.34 10.59
C SER A 134 20.21 -6.31 10.88
N ALA A 135 19.69 -5.10 11.13
CA ALA A 135 18.26 -4.84 11.25
C ALA A 135 17.49 -5.16 9.94
N ASP A 136 18.19 -5.30 8.81
CA ASP A 136 17.59 -5.72 7.54
C ASP A 136 16.89 -7.08 7.65
N LEU A 137 17.44 -8.02 8.43
CA LEU A 137 16.86 -9.36 8.58
C LEU A 137 15.55 -9.32 9.38
N THR A 138 15.53 -8.56 10.46
CA THR A 138 14.31 -8.35 11.24
C THR A 138 13.27 -7.55 10.45
N GLU A 139 13.69 -6.61 9.60
CA GLU A 139 12.77 -5.87 8.72
C GLU A 139 12.16 -6.76 7.64
N LEU A 140 12.96 -7.66 7.04
CA LEU A 140 12.46 -8.71 6.16
C LEU A 140 11.40 -9.57 6.86
N GLY A 141 11.52 -9.84 8.16
CA GLY A 141 10.48 -10.55 8.93
C GLY A 141 9.20 -9.74 9.23
N ARG A 142 9.16 -8.44 8.91
CA ARG A 142 8.09 -7.51 9.35
C ARG A 142 7.45 -6.67 8.26
N THR A 143 8.07 -6.61 7.09
CA THR A 143 7.64 -5.74 6.02
C THR A 143 7.48 -6.54 4.72
N PRO A 144 6.26 -6.66 4.16
CA PRO A 144 5.98 -7.45 2.98
C PRO A 144 6.40 -6.73 1.69
N VAL A 145 7.71 -6.64 1.50
CA VAL A 145 8.37 -6.14 0.29
C VAL A 145 9.33 -7.22 -0.19
N ALA A 146 9.28 -7.52 -1.48
CA ALA A 146 10.23 -8.41 -2.12
C ALA A 146 11.55 -7.67 -2.36
N VAL A 147 12.64 -8.19 -1.80
CA VAL A 147 13.98 -7.63 -1.95
C VAL A 147 14.77 -8.49 -2.94
N VAL A 148 15.15 -7.87 -4.04
CA VAL A 148 16.01 -8.46 -5.08
C VAL A 148 17.44 -8.01 -4.82
N SER A 149 18.33 -8.96 -4.56
CA SER A 149 19.73 -8.66 -4.24
C SER A 149 20.67 -9.79 -4.66
N ALA A 150 21.97 -9.53 -4.67
CA ALA A 150 22.99 -10.56 -4.91
C ALA A 150 23.27 -11.43 -3.68
N GLY A 151 22.21 -11.81 -2.98
CA GLY A 151 22.28 -12.43 -1.66
C GLY A 151 22.66 -11.41 -0.57
N VAL A 152 23.50 -11.85 0.36
CA VAL A 152 24.01 -11.04 1.47
C VAL A 152 25.41 -10.53 1.13
N LYS A 153 25.79 -9.33 1.61
CA LYS A 153 27.13 -8.79 1.38
C LYS A 153 28.23 -9.79 1.81
N SER A 154 29.29 -9.94 1.00
CA SER A 154 30.33 -10.98 1.16
C SER A 154 31.04 -11.00 2.52
N ILE A 155 31.06 -9.87 3.22
CA ILE A 155 31.70 -9.70 4.54
C ILE A 155 30.93 -10.39 5.68
N LEU A 156 29.75 -10.94 5.40
CA LEU A 156 28.82 -11.50 6.36
C LEU A 156 28.92 -13.03 6.42
N ASP A 157 28.17 -13.63 7.35
CA ASP A 157 28.00 -15.06 7.50
C ASP A 157 26.71 -15.52 6.81
N ILE A 158 26.84 -16.21 5.68
CA ILE A 158 25.71 -16.63 4.85
C ILE A 158 24.86 -17.67 5.58
N GLY A 159 25.50 -18.72 6.12
CA GLY A 159 24.80 -19.81 6.81
C GLY A 159 23.95 -19.29 7.96
N ARG A 160 24.54 -18.48 8.86
CA ARG A 160 23.79 -17.89 9.97
C ARG A 160 22.72 -16.90 9.53
N THR A 161 22.95 -16.20 8.42
CA THR A 161 21.94 -15.30 7.86
C THR A 161 20.73 -16.07 7.35
N LEU A 162 20.92 -17.20 6.67
CA LEU A 162 19.82 -18.06 6.22
C LEU A 162 19.02 -18.62 7.40
N GLU A 163 19.69 -19.12 8.44
CA GLU A 163 19.04 -19.60 9.68
C GLU A 163 18.23 -18.49 10.39
N TYR A 164 18.76 -17.27 10.43
CA TYR A 164 18.06 -16.14 11.01
C TYR A 164 16.84 -15.75 10.17
N LEU A 165 16.95 -15.74 8.84
CA LEU A 165 15.83 -15.46 7.93
C LEU A 165 14.72 -16.51 8.05
N GLU A 166 15.08 -17.79 8.19
CA GLU A 166 14.13 -18.86 8.50
C GLU A 166 13.40 -18.56 9.81
N THR A 167 14.13 -18.22 10.87
CA THR A 167 13.56 -17.87 12.18
C THR A 167 12.61 -16.66 12.10
N GLN A 168 12.88 -15.70 11.21
CA GLN A 168 12.03 -14.54 10.96
C GLN A 168 10.85 -14.82 10.02
N GLY A 169 10.69 -16.03 9.51
CA GLY A 169 9.61 -16.38 8.58
C GLY A 169 9.75 -15.72 7.20
N VAL A 170 10.98 -15.43 6.77
CA VAL A 170 11.26 -14.80 5.47
C VAL A 170 11.36 -15.88 4.40
N CYS A 171 10.59 -15.75 3.32
CA CYS A 171 10.73 -16.64 2.17
C CYS A 171 12.01 -16.28 1.40
N VAL A 172 12.92 -17.25 1.23
CA VAL A 172 14.19 -17.05 0.53
C VAL A 172 14.26 -17.97 -0.69
N ALA A 173 14.48 -17.39 -1.86
CA ALA A 173 14.65 -18.11 -3.12
C ALA A 173 15.91 -17.67 -3.87
N ALA A 174 16.69 -18.63 -4.37
CA ALA A 174 17.73 -18.35 -5.35
C ALA A 174 17.11 -18.18 -6.74
N PHE A 175 17.57 -17.18 -7.51
CA PHE A 175 17.10 -16.91 -8.87
C PHE A 175 18.04 -17.54 -9.89
N GLY A 176 17.48 -18.30 -10.84
CA GLY A 176 18.21 -18.93 -11.94
C GLY A 176 18.11 -20.46 -11.94
N GLU A 177 19.17 -21.13 -12.37
CA GLU A 177 19.15 -22.57 -12.68
C GLU A 177 19.27 -23.49 -11.45
N SER A 178 19.69 -22.97 -10.30
CA SER A 178 19.98 -23.80 -9.12
C SER A 178 19.51 -23.16 -7.82
N ARG A 179 19.57 -23.95 -6.74
CA ARG A 179 19.33 -23.49 -5.37
C ARG A 179 20.56 -22.85 -4.73
N GLU A 180 21.69 -22.76 -5.41
CA GLU A 180 22.90 -22.21 -4.82
C GLU A 180 22.69 -20.74 -4.45
N PHE A 181 22.93 -20.41 -3.18
CA PHE A 181 22.76 -19.06 -2.70
C PHE A 181 23.96 -18.21 -3.12
N PRO A 182 23.80 -17.07 -3.80
CA PRO A 182 24.92 -16.25 -4.23
C PRO A 182 25.62 -15.56 -3.06
N ALA A 183 26.94 -15.42 -3.16
CA ALA A 183 27.81 -14.77 -2.16
C ALA A 183 28.26 -13.38 -2.64
N PHE A 184 27.33 -12.58 -3.16
CA PHE A 184 27.55 -11.21 -3.63
C PHE A 184 28.46 -11.10 -4.86
N PHE A 185 29.77 -11.27 -4.71
CA PHE A 185 30.76 -11.18 -5.80
C PHE A 185 30.99 -12.51 -6.54
N THR A 186 30.48 -13.61 -6.00
CA THR A 186 30.62 -14.96 -6.55
C THR A 186 29.28 -15.68 -6.56
N HIS A 187 29.09 -16.53 -7.56
CA HIS A 187 27.93 -17.42 -7.65
C HIS A 187 27.98 -18.49 -6.55
N HIS A 188 29.19 -18.92 -6.21
CA HIS A 188 29.39 -20.06 -5.34
C HIS A 188 29.66 -19.63 -3.91
N SER A 189 28.68 -19.87 -3.04
CA SER A 189 28.82 -19.65 -1.59
C SER A 189 29.07 -20.94 -0.80
N GLY A 190 28.78 -22.11 -1.39
CA GLY A 190 28.69 -23.37 -0.66
C GLY A 190 27.39 -23.53 0.17
N PHE A 191 26.47 -22.56 0.13
CA PHE A 191 25.17 -22.61 0.78
C PHE A 191 24.03 -22.72 -0.23
N GLN A 192 22.91 -23.28 0.20
CA GLN A 192 21.72 -23.48 -0.62
C GLN A 192 20.57 -22.65 -0.06
N ALA A 193 19.84 -21.97 -0.94
CA ALA A 193 18.56 -21.35 -0.60
C ALA A 193 17.50 -22.44 -0.32
N PRO A 194 16.52 -22.16 0.55
CA PRO A 194 15.38 -23.06 0.79
C PRO A 194 14.60 -23.36 -0.50
N TYR A 195 14.44 -22.36 -1.37
CA TYR A 195 13.71 -22.46 -2.63
C TYR A 195 14.55 -21.96 -3.81
N HIS A 196 14.11 -22.27 -5.04
CA HIS A 196 14.64 -21.68 -6.26
C HIS A 196 13.50 -21.24 -7.16
N ILE A 197 13.76 -20.23 -8.00
CA ILE A 197 12.86 -19.71 -9.01
C ILE A 197 13.64 -19.49 -10.30
N ARG A 198 13.07 -19.89 -11.44
CA ARG A 198 13.81 -20.00 -12.70
C ARG A 198 13.82 -18.73 -13.53
N ASN A 199 12.79 -17.91 -13.39
CA ASN A 199 12.59 -16.71 -14.21
C ASN A 199 11.76 -15.67 -13.46
N GLU A 200 11.59 -14.51 -14.10
CA GLU A 200 10.90 -13.35 -13.55
C GLU A 200 9.39 -13.59 -13.39
N GLU A 201 8.78 -14.48 -14.17
CA GLU A 201 7.37 -14.88 -14.01
C GLU A 201 7.13 -15.70 -12.74
N GLU A 202 7.94 -16.73 -12.47
CA GLU A 202 7.86 -17.52 -11.23
C GLU A 202 8.12 -16.63 -9.99
N ALA A 203 9.06 -15.69 -10.11
CA ALA A 203 9.31 -14.70 -9.07
C ALA A 203 8.07 -13.80 -8.82
N ALA A 204 7.41 -13.33 -9.88
CA ALA A 204 6.20 -12.54 -9.77
C ALA A 204 5.04 -13.34 -9.14
N GLU A 205 4.89 -14.62 -9.47
CA GLU A 205 3.90 -15.50 -8.85
C GLU A 205 4.17 -15.74 -7.35
N LEU A 206 5.43 -15.94 -6.98
CA LEU A 206 5.85 -16.06 -5.58
C LEU A 206 5.49 -14.80 -4.78
N ILE A 207 5.81 -13.62 -5.31
CA ILE A 207 5.49 -12.34 -4.68
C ILE A 207 3.98 -12.13 -4.61
N ALA A 208 3.25 -12.42 -5.69
CA ALA A 208 1.79 -12.31 -5.72
C ALA A 208 1.12 -13.23 -4.70
N SER A 209 1.66 -14.44 -4.49
CA SER A 209 1.16 -15.40 -3.51
C SER A 209 1.43 -14.92 -2.09
N ALA A 210 2.63 -14.43 -1.80
CA ALA A 210 2.98 -13.87 -0.50
C ALA A 210 2.08 -12.67 -0.13
N LEU A 211 1.81 -11.77 -1.09
CA LEU A 211 0.89 -10.65 -0.92
C LEU A 211 -0.56 -11.11 -0.75
N GLY A 212 -1.01 -12.10 -1.53
CA GLY A 212 -2.37 -12.65 -1.46
C GLY A 212 -2.68 -13.35 -0.14
N LEU A 213 -1.68 -13.98 0.50
CA LEU A 213 -1.79 -14.58 1.82
C LEU A 213 -1.84 -13.54 2.96
N GLY A 214 -1.58 -12.26 2.68
CA GLY A 214 -1.55 -11.21 3.70
C GLY A 214 -0.42 -11.40 4.72
N LEU A 215 0.69 -12.03 4.32
CA LEU A 215 1.84 -12.22 5.19
C LEU A 215 2.47 -10.87 5.56
N SER A 216 3.00 -10.79 6.78
CA SER A 216 3.74 -9.62 7.26
C SER A 216 5.25 -9.73 7.04
N SER A 217 5.75 -10.79 6.41
CA SER A 217 7.16 -10.95 6.03
C SER A 217 7.37 -10.64 4.54
N GLY A 218 8.58 -10.19 4.23
CA GLY A 218 9.08 -9.99 2.88
C GLY A 218 9.57 -11.28 2.24
N VAL A 219 10.01 -11.14 0.99
CA VAL A 219 10.61 -12.22 0.20
C VAL A 219 12.02 -11.78 -0.18
N LEU A 220 13.02 -12.65 -0.02
CA LEU A 220 14.36 -12.43 -0.52
C LEU A 220 14.55 -13.25 -1.80
N ILE A 221 14.81 -12.54 -2.91
CA ILE A 221 15.17 -13.13 -4.19
C ILE A 221 16.66 -12.89 -4.40
N ALA A 222 17.45 -13.96 -4.25
CA ALA A 222 18.90 -13.91 -4.34
C ALA A 222 19.36 -14.18 -5.78
N VAL A 223 19.79 -13.13 -6.47
CA VAL A 223 20.20 -13.13 -7.88
C VAL A 223 21.72 -13.27 -7.99
N PRO A 224 22.27 -14.28 -8.66
CA PRO A 224 23.71 -14.37 -8.86
C PRO A 224 24.25 -13.17 -9.65
N CYS A 225 25.46 -12.71 -9.33
CA CYS A 225 26.15 -11.70 -10.14
C CYS A 225 26.37 -12.22 -11.57
N PRO A 226 26.62 -11.39 -12.59
CA PRO A 226 26.95 -11.89 -13.93
C PRO A 226 28.25 -12.72 -13.93
N GLN A 227 28.29 -13.85 -14.68
CA GLN A 227 29.41 -14.79 -14.67
C GLN A 227 30.74 -14.17 -15.13
N GLU A 228 30.70 -13.31 -16.14
CA GLU A 228 31.87 -12.61 -16.69
C GLU A 228 32.50 -11.62 -15.69
N GLN A 229 31.71 -11.18 -14.69
CA GLN A 229 32.10 -10.20 -13.69
C GLN A 229 32.26 -10.83 -12.29
N ALA A 230 32.14 -12.16 -12.19
CA ALA A 230 32.35 -12.87 -10.94
C ALA A 230 33.84 -12.85 -10.59
N VAL A 231 34.17 -12.31 -9.43
CA VAL A 231 35.54 -12.37 -8.93
C VAL A 231 35.79 -13.77 -8.38
N SER A 232 37.01 -14.29 -8.57
CA SER A 232 37.42 -15.54 -7.92
C SER A 232 37.12 -15.49 -6.43
N GLY A 233 36.29 -16.43 -5.95
CA GLY A 233 35.86 -16.49 -4.56
C GLY A 233 37.03 -16.54 -3.58
N GLN A 234 38.16 -17.15 -3.99
CA GLN A 234 39.37 -17.21 -3.17
C GLN A 234 40.02 -15.83 -2.96
N VAL A 235 40.10 -15.02 -4.03
CA VAL A 235 40.70 -13.67 -3.95
C VAL A 235 39.88 -12.75 -3.05
N ILE A 236 38.55 -12.81 -3.16
CA ILE A 236 37.64 -12.03 -2.32
C ILE A 236 37.72 -12.49 -0.86
N GLU A 237 37.76 -13.81 -0.60
CA GLU A 237 37.84 -14.35 0.75
C GLU A 237 39.16 -13.95 1.44
N GLU A 238 40.30 -14.05 0.75
CA GLU A 238 41.60 -13.61 1.28
C GLU A 238 41.58 -12.10 1.64
N ALA A 239 41.02 -11.27 0.76
CA ALA A 239 40.90 -9.84 1.00
C ALA A 239 39.93 -9.52 2.17
N ILE A 240 38.83 -10.26 2.32
CA ILE A 240 37.90 -10.12 3.45
C ILE A 240 38.59 -10.48 4.76
N GLN A 241 39.35 -11.57 4.82
CA GLN A 241 40.06 -11.98 6.04
C GLN A 241 41.09 -10.94 6.47
N GLN A 242 41.83 -10.38 5.50
CA GLN A 242 42.77 -9.29 5.76
C GLN A 242 42.05 -8.03 6.27
N ALA A 243 40.96 -7.63 5.62
CA ALA A 243 40.17 -6.47 6.03
C ALA A 243 39.54 -6.64 7.42
N LEU A 244 39.05 -7.83 7.77
CA LEU A 244 38.52 -8.14 9.10
C LEU A 244 39.61 -8.06 10.17
N SER A 245 40.82 -8.53 9.86
CA SER A 245 41.97 -8.41 10.77
C SER A 245 42.32 -6.95 11.05
N GLU A 246 42.31 -6.10 10.01
CA GLU A 246 42.58 -4.67 10.14
C GLU A 246 41.45 -3.92 10.86
N ALA A 247 40.18 -4.28 10.62
CA ALA A 247 39.05 -3.73 11.36
C ALA A 247 39.17 -4.00 12.86
N ARG A 248 39.56 -5.23 13.23
CA ARG A 248 39.78 -5.64 14.62
C ARG A 248 40.92 -4.88 15.27
N SER A 249 42.06 -4.72 14.58
CA SER A 249 43.20 -3.98 15.14
C SER A 249 42.90 -2.49 15.34
N LYS A 250 41.99 -1.91 14.55
CA LYS A 250 41.53 -0.53 14.67
C LYS A 250 40.28 -0.35 15.55
N GLY A 251 39.70 -1.43 16.09
CA GLY A 251 38.50 -1.37 16.92
C GLY A 251 37.23 -0.90 16.18
N ILE A 252 37.17 -1.06 14.86
CA ILE A 252 36.02 -0.63 14.05
C ILE A 252 34.88 -1.65 14.21
N THR A 253 33.71 -1.21 14.66
CA THR A 253 32.55 -2.07 14.99
C THR A 253 31.22 -1.43 14.61
N GLY A 254 30.15 -2.23 14.61
CA GLY A 254 28.79 -1.75 14.37
C GLY A 254 28.60 -1.13 12.99
N LYS A 255 27.85 -0.02 12.91
CA LYS A 255 27.42 0.57 11.62
C LYS A 255 28.56 1.06 10.71
N GLU A 256 29.75 1.31 11.29
CA GLU A 256 30.96 1.76 10.60
C GLU A 256 31.78 0.60 10.00
N LEU A 257 31.51 -0.64 10.40
CA LEU A 257 32.25 -1.81 9.92
C LEU A 257 32.02 -2.06 8.43
N THR A 258 30.76 -2.05 7.95
CA THR A 258 30.46 -2.34 6.54
C THR A 258 31.12 -1.33 5.57
N PRO A 259 31.01 0.00 5.76
CA PRO A 259 31.69 0.95 4.87
C PRO A 259 33.22 0.77 4.86
N PHE A 260 33.82 0.58 6.04
CA PHE A 260 35.26 0.30 6.15
C PHE A 260 35.66 -0.96 5.37
N MET A 261 34.90 -2.04 5.53
CA MET A 261 35.17 -3.31 4.86
C MET A 261 35.06 -3.21 3.33
N LEU A 262 34.05 -2.51 2.80
CA LEU A 262 33.90 -2.32 1.36
C LEU A 262 35.02 -1.47 0.77
N GLN A 263 35.40 -0.39 1.46
CA GLN A 263 36.54 0.43 1.04
C GLN A 263 37.83 -0.40 1.02
N LYS A 264 38.10 -1.16 2.08
CA LYS A 264 39.30 -1.99 2.19
C LYS A 264 39.34 -3.10 1.14
N LEU A 265 38.19 -3.72 0.86
CA LEU A 265 38.09 -4.74 -0.18
C LEU A 265 38.40 -4.14 -1.56
N ASN A 266 37.94 -2.92 -1.83
CA ASN A 266 38.26 -2.22 -3.07
C ASN A 266 39.75 -1.93 -3.22
N GLU A 267 40.40 -1.48 -2.14
CA GLU A 267 41.87 -1.27 -2.10
C GLU A 267 42.64 -2.57 -2.34
N LEU A 268 42.22 -3.68 -1.72
CA LEU A 268 42.91 -4.98 -1.81
C LEU A 268 42.67 -5.73 -3.13
N THR A 269 41.66 -5.31 -3.91
CA THR A 269 41.29 -5.97 -5.17
C THR A 269 41.63 -5.12 -6.39
N ASP A 270 42.41 -4.04 -6.22
CA ASP A 270 42.79 -3.09 -7.28
C ASP A 270 41.57 -2.57 -8.07
N GLY A 271 40.45 -2.28 -7.39
CA GLY A 271 39.24 -1.77 -8.04
C GLY A 271 38.25 -2.84 -8.51
N LYS A 272 38.65 -4.11 -8.64
CA LYS A 272 37.80 -5.17 -9.22
C LYS A 272 36.52 -5.42 -8.43
N SER A 273 36.55 -5.28 -7.10
CA SER A 273 35.33 -5.44 -6.30
C SER A 273 34.32 -4.31 -6.53
N LEU A 274 34.75 -3.10 -6.89
CA LEU A 274 33.83 -2.02 -7.27
C LEU A 274 33.17 -2.31 -8.62
N ASP A 275 33.94 -2.77 -9.61
CA ASP A 275 33.41 -3.14 -10.94
C ASP A 275 32.36 -4.26 -10.82
N SER A 276 32.67 -5.31 -10.06
CA SER A 276 31.70 -6.38 -9.78
C SER A 276 30.49 -5.89 -8.98
N ASN A 277 30.67 -4.94 -8.04
CA ASN A 277 29.57 -4.33 -7.29
C ASN A 277 28.64 -3.52 -8.19
N LEU A 278 29.20 -2.84 -9.20
CA LEU A 278 28.41 -2.12 -10.20
C LEU A 278 27.65 -3.09 -11.10
N ALA A 279 28.32 -4.11 -11.62
CA ALA A 279 27.70 -5.12 -12.48
C ALA A 279 26.57 -5.89 -11.77
N LEU A 280 26.73 -6.23 -10.49
CA LEU A 280 25.69 -6.93 -9.74
C LEU A 280 24.48 -6.02 -9.47
N ILE A 281 24.65 -4.74 -9.12
CA ILE A 281 23.48 -3.87 -8.86
C ILE A 281 22.71 -3.61 -10.16
N GLN A 282 23.41 -3.44 -11.28
CA GLN A 282 22.80 -3.32 -12.61
C GLN A 282 22.00 -4.58 -12.97
N ASN A 283 22.54 -5.78 -12.72
CA ASN A 283 21.83 -7.03 -12.96
C ASN A 283 20.60 -7.17 -12.05
N ASN A 284 20.72 -6.85 -10.77
CA ASN A 284 19.61 -6.87 -9.83
C ASN A 284 18.51 -5.87 -10.24
N ALA A 285 18.89 -4.70 -10.75
CA ALA A 285 17.95 -3.70 -11.26
C ALA A 285 17.19 -4.20 -12.49
N ARG A 286 17.89 -4.84 -13.42
CA ARG A 286 17.27 -5.48 -14.59
C ARG A 286 16.27 -6.56 -14.15
N VAL A 287 16.72 -7.54 -13.35
CA VAL A 287 15.88 -8.65 -12.88
C VAL A 287 14.69 -8.13 -12.07
N GLY A 288 14.91 -7.24 -11.10
CA GLY A 288 13.85 -6.68 -10.27
C GLY A 288 12.81 -5.88 -11.07
N SER A 289 13.24 -5.20 -12.14
CA SER A 289 12.33 -4.48 -13.04
C SER A 289 11.46 -5.44 -13.85
N CYS A 290 12.06 -6.47 -14.42
CA CYS A 290 11.33 -7.52 -15.13
C CYS A 290 10.32 -8.24 -14.21
N ILE A 291 10.71 -8.55 -12.96
CA ILE A 291 9.81 -9.11 -11.93
C ILE A 291 8.66 -8.15 -11.64
N ALA A 292 8.93 -6.86 -11.43
CA ALA A 292 7.88 -5.87 -11.17
C ALA A 292 6.89 -5.76 -12.34
N VAL A 293 7.39 -5.78 -13.58
CA VAL A 293 6.57 -5.79 -14.81
C VAL A 293 5.70 -7.05 -14.88
N ALA A 294 6.27 -8.23 -14.64
CA ALA A 294 5.55 -9.49 -14.62
C ALA A 294 4.45 -9.50 -13.53
N LEU A 295 4.76 -9.01 -12.33
CA LEU A 295 3.82 -8.87 -11.22
C LEU A 295 2.67 -7.92 -11.56
N SER A 296 2.97 -6.76 -12.15
CA SER A 296 1.96 -5.79 -12.61
C SER A 296 1.03 -6.41 -13.67
N LYS A 297 1.58 -7.17 -14.63
CA LYS A 297 0.78 -7.89 -15.64
C LYS A 297 -0.14 -8.93 -14.98
N LEU A 298 0.39 -9.71 -14.05
CA LEU A 298 -0.35 -10.74 -13.32
C LEU A 298 -1.48 -10.13 -12.48
N GLN A 299 -1.23 -9.03 -11.76
CA GLN A 299 -2.25 -8.31 -11.00
C GLN A 299 -3.33 -7.70 -11.90
N LYS A 300 -2.94 -7.13 -13.05
CA LYS A 300 -3.89 -6.61 -14.06
C LYS A 300 -4.74 -7.73 -14.68
N ALA A 301 -4.15 -8.89 -14.95
CA ALA A 301 -4.87 -10.05 -15.48
C ALA A 301 -5.89 -10.60 -14.47
N ARG A 302 -5.51 -10.68 -13.19
CA ARG A 302 -6.43 -11.06 -12.09
C ARG A 302 -7.58 -10.06 -11.94
N ARG A 303 -7.33 -8.76 -12.08
CA ARG A 303 -8.38 -7.71 -12.09
C ARG A 303 -9.30 -7.75 -13.31
N LYS A 304 -8.82 -8.25 -14.47
CA LYS A 304 -9.56 -8.30 -15.74
C LYS A 304 -10.28 -9.62 -16.02
N GLY A 305 -10.21 -10.62 -15.13
CA GLY A 305 -10.99 -11.87 -15.24
C GLY A 305 -10.55 -12.86 -16.33
N ASN A 306 -9.30 -12.81 -16.81
CA ASN A 306 -8.85 -13.60 -17.98
C ASN A 306 -7.93 -14.81 -17.67
N LEU A 307 -7.93 -15.33 -16.45
CA LEU A 307 -7.35 -16.65 -16.13
C LEU A 307 -8.48 -17.57 -15.65
N PRO A 308 -8.53 -18.84 -16.08
CA PRO A 308 -9.48 -19.79 -15.51
C PRO A 308 -9.23 -19.86 -14.01
N GLN A 309 -10.19 -19.38 -13.23
CA GLN A 309 -10.16 -19.44 -11.78
C GLN A 309 -10.02 -20.90 -11.36
N GLN A 310 -8.83 -21.29 -10.89
CA GLN A 310 -8.81 -22.13 -9.71
C GLN A 310 -9.42 -21.28 -8.60
N GLU A 311 -10.45 -21.82 -7.96
CA GLU A 311 -11.23 -21.20 -6.89
C GLU A 311 -10.31 -20.76 -5.73
N ASP A 312 -9.67 -19.61 -5.86
CA ASP A 312 -9.13 -18.86 -4.74
C ASP A 312 -10.34 -18.36 -3.96
N LYS A 313 -10.66 -19.08 -2.89
CA LYS A 313 -11.63 -18.63 -1.88
C LYS A 313 -11.14 -17.30 -1.32
N THR A 314 -11.56 -16.20 -1.92
CA THR A 314 -11.46 -14.88 -1.31
C THR A 314 -12.09 -14.96 0.07
N SER A 315 -11.37 -14.49 1.09
CA SER A 315 -11.95 -14.38 2.42
C SER A 315 -13.24 -13.57 2.31
N PRO A 316 -14.36 -14.02 2.89
CA PRO A 316 -15.64 -13.35 2.72
C PRO A 316 -15.58 -11.88 3.19
N GLN A 317 -15.82 -10.96 2.27
CA GLN A 317 -15.73 -9.51 2.50
C GLN A 317 -17.11 -8.92 2.85
N PRO A 318 -17.20 -7.93 3.76
CA PRO A 318 -18.44 -7.18 3.95
C PRO A 318 -18.89 -6.51 2.64
N VAL A 319 -20.19 -6.43 2.41
CA VAL A 319 -20.76 -5.72 1.25
C VAL A 319 -21.51 -4.50 1.73
N VAL A 320 -21.25 -3.34 1.13
CA VAL A 320 -21.95 -2.09 1.43
C VAL A 320 -22.67 -1.63 0.16
N ILE A 321 -23.99 -1.46 0.24
CA ILE A 321 -24.82 -0.98 -0.87
C ILE A 321 -25.40 0.37 -0.46
N GLY A 322 -24.99 1.44 -1.12
CA GLY A 322 -25.47 2.76 -0.72
C GLY A 322 -24.90 3.94 -1.44
N GLY A 323 -25.38 5.12 -1.05
CA GLY A 323 -25.09 6.37 -1.71
C GLY A 323 -23.73 6.96 -1.34
N ILE A 324 -23.23 7.77 -2.27
CA ILE A 324 -22.08 8.64 -2.11
C ILE A 324 -22.44 10.01 -2.69
N ASN A 325 -22.17 11.08 -1.95
CA ASN A 325 -22.54 12.43 -2.40
C ASN A 325 -21.48 13.47 -2.04
N VAL A 326 -21.58 14.65 -2.65
CA VAL A 326 -20.81 15.84 -2.28
C VAL A 326 -21.69 16.74 -1.43
N ASP A 327 -21.25 17.03 -0.21
CA ASP A 327 -21.96 17.91 0.71
C ASP A 327 -21.40 19.33 0.62
N PHE A 328 -22.29 20.32 0.49
CA PHE A 328 -22.02 21.73 0.62
C PHE A 328 -22.70 22.25 1.89
N ILE A 329 -21.91 22.59 2.89
CA ILE A 329 -22.41 23.14 4.15
C ILE A 329 -22.18 24.65 4.13
N ALA A 330 -23.25 25.41 3.91
CA ALA A 330 -23.27 26.87 3.95
C ALA A 330 -23.69 27.36 5.33
N LYS A 331 -22.76 27.93 6.10
CA LYS A 331 -23.04 28.52 7.42
C LYS A 331 -23.17 30.03 7.33
N ALA A 332 -24.36 30.54 7.66
CA ALA A 332 -24.61 31.97 7.78
C ALA A 332 -23.89 32.57 9.01
N GLN A 333 -23.45 33.82 8.90
CA GLN A 333 -22.88 34.57 10.03
C GLN A 333 -23.97 35.08 10.99
N ASN A 334 -25.18 35.30 10.48
CA ASN A 334 -26.31 35.81 11.25
C ASN A 334 -27.17 34.67 11.82
N PRO A 335 -27.83 34.89 12.96
CA PRO A 335 -28.72 33.90 13.57
C PRO A 335 -30.01 33.68 12.76
N VAL A 336 -30.41 34.67 11.95
CA VAL A 336 -31.57 34.59 11.07
C VAL A 336 -31.10 34.71 9.62
N ILE A 337 -31.56 33.81 8.76
CA ILE A 337 -31.31 33.88 7.32
C ILE A 337 -32.34 34.81 6.68
N LEU A 338 -31.87 35.83 5.98
CA LEU A 338 -32.71 36.79 5.31
C LEU A 338 -33.28 36.17 4.03
N GLY A 339 -34.61 36.11 3.93
CA GLY A 339 -35.34 35.69 2.73
C GLY A 339 -35.45 36.80 1.67
N GLY A 340 -36.16 36.49 0.57
CA GLY A 340 -36.46 37.47 -0.49
C GLY A 340 -35.37 37.70 -1.53
N GLY A 341 -34.50 36.71 -1.78
CA GLY A 341 -33.44 36.78 -2.81
C GLY A 341 -32.18 37.55 -2.39
N GLN A 342 -32.04 37.86 -1.10
CA GLN A 342 -30.87 38.58 -0.57
C GLN A 342 -29.67 37.65 -0.35
N THR A 343 -28.46 38.19 -0.55
CA THR A 343 -27.20 37.49 -0.24
C THR A 343 -26.93 37.53 1.26
N ASN A 344 -26.77 36.36 1.87
CA ASN A 344 -26.43 36.22 3.28
C ASN A 344 -24.92 36.00 3.45
N ALA A 345 -24.25 36.81 4.27
CA ALA A 345 -22.84 36.63 4.57
C ALA A 345 -22.59 35.31 5.32
N GLY A 346 -21.60 34.53 4.90
CA GLY A 346 -21.39 33.18 5.40
C GLY A 346 -20.09 32.53 4.94
N ARG A 347 -19.94 31.24 5.28
CA ARG A 347 -18.87 30.37 4.78
C ARG A 347 -19.49 29.11 4.18
N VAL A 348 -18.97 28.68 3.04
CA VAL A 348 -19.37 27.41 2.41
C VAL A 348 -18.20 26.44 2.52
N ARG A 349 -18.47 25.24 3.01
CA ARG A 349 -17.50 24.14 3.06
C ARG A 349 -18.01 22.99 2.21
N ARG A 350 -17.12 22.44 1.38
CA ARG A 350 -17.36 21.18 0.67
C ARG A 350 -16.80 20.01 1.48
N THR A 351 -17.60 18.97 1.64
CA THR A 351 -17.21 17.67 2.22
C THR A 351 -17.75 16.55 1.34
N PHE A 352 -17.27 15.31 1.55
CA PHE A 352 -17.73 14.16 0.79
C PHE A 352 -18.53 13.26 1.72
N GLY A 353 -19.80 13.11 1.39
CA GLY A 353 -20.89 12.54 2.16
C GLY A 353 -21.28 11.12 1.72
N GLY A 354 -22.37 10.65 2.30
CA GLY A 354 -23.10 9.48 1.84
C GLY A 354 -23.06 8.40 2.89
N VAL A 355 -24.21 7.86 3.27
CA VAL A 355 -24.27 6.84 4.32
C VAL A 355 -23.60 5.55 3.85
N GLY A 356 -23.87 5.10 2.63
CA GLY A 356 -23.12 4.00 2.01
C GLY A 356 -21.61 4.24 2.05
N ARG A 357 -21.16 5.42 1.60
CA ARG A 357 -19.74 5.77 1.61
C ARG A 357 -19.14 5.88 3.01
N ASN A 358 -19.87 6.40 4.00
CA ASN A 358 -19.45 6.44 5.41
C ASN A 358 -19.24 5.03 5.96
N LEU A 359 -20.19 4.11 5.72
CA LEU A 359 -20.09 2.73 6.17
C LEU A 359 -18.91 2.01 5.53
N ALA A 360 -18.74 2.15 4.21
CA ALA A 360 -17.61 1.58 3.49
C ALA A 360 -16.27 2.18 3.96
N ASP A 361 -16.18 3.50 4.14
CA ASP A 361 -14.97 4.17 4.66
C ASP A 361 -14.61 3.69 6.07
N CYS A 362 -15.61 3.58 6.96
CA CYS A 362 -15.41 3.05 8.31
C CYS A 362 -14.85 1.63 8.29
N LEU A 363 -15.43 0.73 7.48
CA LEU A 363 -14.94 -0.64 7.33
C LEU A 363 -13.51 -0.67 6.76
N SER A 364 -13.21 0.14 5.75
CA SER A 364 -11.86 0.28 5.20
C SER A 364 -10.84 0.72 6.25
N ARG A 365 -11.20 1.70 7.09
CA ARG A 365 -10.33 2.18 8.18
C ARG A 365 -10.14 1.16 9.31
N LEU A 366 -11.07 0.24 9.49
CA LEU A 366 -10.95 -0.90 10.41
C LEU A 366 -10.14 -2.06 9.82
N GLY A 367 -9.51 -1.87 8.65
CA GLY A 367 -8.68 -2.87 7.99
C GLY A 367 -9.46 -3.91 7.18
N GLN A 368 -10.76 -3.70 6.97
CA GLN A 368 -11.57 -4.54 6.08
C GLN A 368 -11.50 -4.01 4.63
N THR A 369 -11.86 -4.85 3.68
CA THR A 369 -11.94 -4.48 2.25
C THR A 369 -13.38 -4.66 1.77
N PRO A 370 -14.29 -3.74 2.14
CA PRO A 370 -15.70 -3.89 1.79
C PRO A 370 -15.91 -3.74 0.29
N LEU A 371 -16.78 -4.58 -0.27
CA LEU A 371 -17.30 -4.39 -1.63
C LEU A 371 -18.33 -3.27 -1.61
N PHE A 372 -18.02 -2.11 -2.19
CA PHE A 372 -18.86 -0.92 -2.14
C PHE A 372 -19.67 -0.68 -3.43
N LEU A 373 -20.93 -1.12 -3.43
CA LEU A 373 -21.86 -0.98 -4.54
C LEU A 373 -22.57 0.38 -4.48
N SER A 374 -22.24 1.26 -5.42
CA SER A 374 -22.74 2.65 -5.47
C SER A 374 -22.83 3.19 -6.91
N ALA A 375 -23.23 4.45 -7.08
CA ALA A 375 -23.30 5.12 -8.37
C ALA A 375 -22.94 6.62 -8.28
N VAL A 376 -22.11 7.09 -9.21
CA VAL A 376 -21.70 8.48 -9.42
C VAL A 376 -21.86 8.89 -10.89
N GLY A 377 -21.98 10.20 -11.13
CA GLY A 377 -21.98 10.75 -12.48
C GLY A 377 -20.59 10.71 -13.08
N LYS A 378 -20.47 10.92 -14.39
CA LYS A 378 -19.18 11.29 -15.01
C LYS A 378 -19.03 12.81 -15.04
N ASP A 379 -18.73 13.38 -13.87
CA ASP A 379 -18.60 14.83 -13.67
C ASP A 379 -17.46 15.19 -12.70
N GLU A 380 -17.15 16.50 -12.57
CA GLU A 380 -16.08 17.00 -11.70
C GLU A 380 -16.29 16.64 -10.21
N HIS A 381 -17.54 16.43 -9.80
CA HIS A 381 -17.88 15.99 -8.45
C HIS A 381 -17.44 14.55 -8.21
N SER A 382 -17.65 13.65 -9.17
CA SER A 382 -17.16 12.28 -9.11
C SER A 382 -15.63 12.22 -9.04
N GLU A 383 -14.92 13.04 -9.83
CA GLU A 383 -13.46 13.10 -9.80
C GLU A 383 -12.93 13.54 -8.43
N SER A 384 -13.57 14.56 -7.84
CA SER A 384 -13.25 15.03 -6.50
C SER A 384 -13.49 13.96 -5.44
N ILE A 385 -14.56 13.18 -5.58
CA ILE A 385 -14.89 12.05 -4.72
C ILE A 385 -13.83 10.94 -4.81
N LEU A 386 -13.43 10.55 -6.02
CA LEU A 386 -12.44 9.49 -6.25
C LEU A 386 -11.07 9.89 -5.68
N HIS A 387 -10.70 11.15 -5.85
CA HIS A 387 -9.48 11.68 -5.25
C HIS A 387 -9.52 11.63 -3.72
N TYR A 388 -10.65 12.02 -3.12
CA TYR A 388 -10.82 11.99 -1.67
C TYR A 388 -10.86 10.55 -1.10
N CYS A 389 -11.51 9.63 -1.81
CA CYS A 389 -11.72 8.23 -1.41
C CYS A 389 -10.65 7.27 -1.96
N HIS A 390 -9.44 7.75 -2.29
CA HIS A 390 -8.38 6.94 -2.89
C HIS A 390 -7.91 5.75 -2.03
N HIS A 391 -8.22 5.76 -0.74
CA HIS A 391 -7.93 4.67 0.20
C HIS A 391 -9.03 3.60 0.27
N MET A 392 -10.16 3.80 -0.42
CA MET A 392 -11.27 2.85 -0.54
C MET A 392 -11.22 2.14 -1.89
N ASP A 393 -11.73 0.90 -1.94
CA ASP A 393 -11.97 0.23 -3.23
C ASP A 393 -13.25 0.79 -3.87
N MET A 394 -13.07 1.56 -4.94
CA MET A 394 -14.14 2.19 -5.71
C MET A 394 -14.46 1.43 -7.01
N SER A 395 -13.86 0.26 -7.23
CA SER A 395 -13.92 -0.46 -8.52
C SER A 395 -15.32 -0.91 -8.94
N THR A 396 -16.22 -1.08 -7.98
CA THR A 396 -17.61 -1.49 -8.24
C THR A 396 -18.57 -0.32 -8.36
N VAL A 397 -18.17 0.90 -7.99
CA VAL A 397 -19.02 2.10 -8.11
C VAL A 397 -19.29 2.39 -9.58
N LEU A 398 -20.56 2.59 -9.95
CA LEU A 398 -20.94 2.93 -11.33
C LEU A 398 -20.57 4.37 -11.69
N HIS A 399 -20.08 4.58 -12.91
CA HIS A 399 -19.79 5.90 -13.47
C HIS A 399 -20.69 6.16 -14.69
N LEU A 400 -21.70 6.99 -14.52
CA LEU A 400 -22.80 7.13 -15.47
C LEU A 400 -22.71 8.45 -16.26
N GLU A 401 -22.69 8.36 -17.59
CA GLU A 401 -22.73 9.52 -18.48
C GLU A 401 -24.12 10.18 -18.46
N GLY A 402 -24.14 11.52 -18.55
CA GLY A 402 -25.39 12.30 -18.57
C GLY A 402 -26.16 12.31 -17.25
N ARG A 403 -25.56 11.83 -16.15
CA ARG A 403 -26.10 11.91 -14.79
C ARG A 403 -25.17 12.74 -13.92
N SER A 404 -25.75 13.51 -13.01
CA SER A 404 -25.00 14.25 -12.00
C SER A 404 -24.70 13.38 -10.79
N THR A 405 -23.48 13.48 -10.26
CA THR A 405 -23.12 12.92 -8.96
C THR A 405 -23.96 13.58 -7.88
N ALA A 406 -24.42 12.79 -6.91
CA ALA A 406 -25.30 13.27 -5.88
C ALA A 406 -24.68 14.45 -5.11
N THR A 407 -25.46 15.48 -4.84
CA THR A 407 -25.05 16.64 -4.04
C THR A 407 -26.07 16.96 -2.96
N TYR A 408 -25.59 17.31 -1.78
CA TYR A 408 -26.42 17.82 -0.70
C TYR A 408 -25.97 19.22 -0.33
N CYS A 409 -26.89 20.16 -0.23
CA CYS A 409 -26.62 21.50 0.26
C CYS A 409 -27.37 21.73 1.56
N ALA A 410 -26.64 21.98 2.65
CA ALA A 410 -27.20 22.34 3.94
C ALA A 410 -26.89 23.80 4.24
N VAL A 411 -27.92 24.60 4.45
CA VAL A 411 -27.80 25.98 4.91
C VAL A 411 -28.11 26.03 6.40
N ILE A 412 -27.11 26.36 7.21
CA ILE A 412 -27.21 26.41 8.67
C ILE A 412 -27.06 27.84 9.19
N THR A 413 -27.81 28.18 10.24
CA THR A 413 -27.72 29.49 10.92
C THR A 413 -26.41 29.62 11.70
N SER A 414 -26.09 30.82 12.20
CA SER A 414 -24.90 31.00 13.03
C SER A 414 -24.95 30.17 14.33
N ALA A 415 -26.17 29.94 14.86
CA ALA A 415 -26.46 29.07 16.00
C ALA A 415 -26.28 27.58 15.70
N GLY A 416 -26.15 27.20 14.42
CA GLY A 416 -25.97 25.80 13.99
C GLY A 416 -27.26 25.07 13.66
N GLU A 417 -28.40 25.75 13.66
CA GLU A 417 -29.69 25.18 13.27
C GLU A 417 -29.77 25.03 11.74
N LEU A 418 -30.32 23.90 11.26
CA LEU A 418 -30.55 23.69 9.84
C LEU A 418 -31.75 24.53 9.37
N SER A 419 -31.50 25.48 8.48
CA SER A 419 -32.56 26.30 7.89
C SER A 419 -33.14 25.66 6.63
N VAL A 420 -32.28 25.19 5.73
CA VAL A 420 -32.69 24.53 4.47
C VAL A 420 -31.73 23.40 4.14
N GLY A 421 -32.27 22.23 3.82
CA GLY A 421 -31.53 21.13 3.19
C GLY A 421 -32.07 20.90 1.78
N LEU A 422 -31.19 20.86 0.79
CA LEU A 422 -31.53 20.55 -0.60
C LEU A 422 -30.64 19.39 -1.08
N GLY A 423 -31.25 18.31 -1.55
CA GLY A 423 -30.52 17.16 -2.08
C GLY A 423 -30.86 16.90 -3.53
N ASP A 424 -29.85 16.88 -4.39
CA ASP A 424 -29.90 16.23 -5.70
C ASP A 424 -29.33 14.82 -5.54
N MET A 425 -30.21 13.83 -5.42
CA MET A 425 -29.87 12.46 -5.02
C MET A 425 -30.34 11.41 -6.05
N ASP A 426 -30.79 11.85 -7.23
CA ASP A 426 -31.47 11.01 -8.20
C ASP A 426 -30.62 9.84 -8.69
N ILE A 427 -29.30 10.02 -8.70
CA ILE A 427 -28.37 8.98 -9.13
C ILE A 427 -28.40 7.74 -8.22
N HIS A 428 -28.82 7.87 -6.97
CA HIS A 428 -28.98 6.70 -6.09
C HIS A 428 -30.07 5.73 -6.58
N HIS A 429 -31.00 6.20 -7.44
CA HIS A 429 -31.95 5.32 -8.12
C HIS A 429 -31.29 4.34 -9.11
N GLN A 430 -30.03 4.58 -9.48
CA GLN A 430 -29.27 3.70 -10.37
C GLN A 430 -28.64 2.50 -9.64
N ILE A 431 -28.68 2.49 -8.30
CA ILE A 431 -28.31 1.32 -7.47
C ILE A 431 -29.47 0.31 -7.51
N THR A 432 -29.73 -0.19 -8.71
CA THR A 432 -30.89 -1.04 -9.03
C THR A 432 -30.66 -2.49 -8.58
N GLU A 433 -31.76 -3.24 -8.45
CA GLU A 433 -31.73 -4.69 -8.26
C GLU A 433 -30.88 -5.37 -9.35
N GLN A 434 -31.08 -5.00 -10.62
CA GLN A 434 -30.33 -5.56 -11.74
C GLN A 434 -28.82 -5.38 -11.57
N TYR A 435 -28.38 -4.22 -11.11
CA TYR A 435 -26.96 -3.97 -10.85
C TYR A 435 -26.47 -4.78 -9.64
N VAL A 436 -27.16 -4.71 -8.50
CA VAL A 436 -26.76 -5.41 -7.27
C VAL A 436 -26.75 -6.94 -7.45
N SER A 437 -27.68 -7.49 -8.22
CA SER A 437 -27.78 -8.92 -8.49
C SER A 437 -26.58 -9.53 -9.23
N GLN A 438 -25.77 -8.70 -9.91
CA GLN A 438 -24.53 -9.14 -10.56
C GLN A 438 -23.50 -9.62 -9.53
N PHE A 439 -23.65 -9.22 -8.28
CA PHE A 439 -22.76 -9.56 -7.16
C PHE A 439 -23.40 -10.58 -6.21
N LYS A 440 -24.36 -11.39 -6.68
CA LYS A 440 -25.09 -12.37 -5.86
C LYS A 440 -24.17 -13.30 -5.07
N GLU A 441 -23.10 -13.80 -5.69
CA GLU A 441 -22.14 -14.70 -5.02
C GLU A 441 -21.42 -14.00 -3.86
N ASN A 442 -20.93 -12.77 -4.08
CA ASN A 442 -20.32 -11.95 -3.04
C ASN A 442 -21.30 -11.67 -1.90
N LEU A 443 -22.56 -11.35 -2.23
CA LEU A 443 -23.62 -11.11 -1.25
C LEU A 443 -23.88 -12.35 -0.40
N CYS A 444 -23.98 -13.52 -1.02
CA CYS A 444 -24.25 -14.78 -0.32
C CYS A 444 -23.10 -15.22 0.59
N GLN A 445 -21.87 -14.80 0.30
CA GLN A 445 -20.69 -15.10 1.11
C GLN A 445 -20.38 -14.01 2.13
N ALA A 446 -21.01 -12.84 2.05
CA ALA A 446 -20.68 -11.70 2.88
C ALA A 446 -20.92 -12.01 4.37
N PRO A 447 -19.97 -11.68 5.27
CA PRO A 447 -20.18 -11.80 6.71
C PRO A 447 -21.18 -10.74 7.21
N LEU A 448 -21.34 -9.65 6.47
CA LEU A 448 -22.28 -8.57 6.74
C LEU A 448 -22.64 -7.86 5.43
N VAL A 449 -23.93 -7.60 5.22
CA VAL A 449 -24.44 -6.75 4.14
C VAL A 449 -25.03 -5.49 4.76
N CYS A 450 -24.44 -4.33 4.46
CA CYS A 450 -24.91 -3.02 4.91
C CYS A 450 -25.71 -2.34 3.80
N ILE A 451 -26.89 -1.82 4.12
CA ILE A 451 -27.79 -1.17 3.18
C ILE A 451 -28.08 0.25 3.66
N ASP A 452 -27.79 1.23 2.81
CA ASP A 452 -28.16 2.63 2.98
C ASP A 452 -29.64 2.85 2.61
N GLY A 453 -30.37 3.61 3.43
CA GLY A 453 -31.77 3.94 3.18
C GLY A 453 -32.05 4.74 1.89
N ASN A 454 -31.05 5.34 1.25
CA ASN A 454 -31.19 6.03 -0.03
C ASN A 454 -31.41 5.07 -1.22
N VAL A 455 -31.08 3.79 -1.06
CA VAL A 455 -31.23 2.77 -2.10
C VAL A 455 -32.71 2.56 -2.48
N PRO A 456 -33.05 2.23 -3.75
CA PRO A 456 -34.43 1.93 -4.17
C PRO A 456 -35.09 0.83 -3.33
N LEU A 457 -36.40 0.97 -3.10
CA LEU A 457 -37.17 -0.01 -2.32
C LEU A 457 -37.10 -1.42 -2.94
N SER A 458 -37.15 -1.54 -4.27
CA SER A 458 -37.03 -2.83 -4.97
C SER A 458 -35.68 -3.49 -4.68
N THR A 459 -34.59 -2.74 -4.72
CA THR A 459 -33.25 -3.24 -4.37
C THR A 459 -33.17 -3.69 -2.91
N ILE A 460 -33.74 -2.90 -1.97
CA ILE A 460 -33.82 -3.29 -0.54
C ILE A 460 -34.60 -4.60 -0.39
N GLN A 461 -35.75 -4.73 -1.08
CA GLN A 461 -36.58 -5.94 -1.05
C GLN A 461 -35.83 -7.16 -1.59
N TYR A 462 -35.11 -7.01 -2.70
CA TYR A 462 -34.25 -8.04 -3.28
C TYR A 462 -33.19 -8.53 -2.27
N ILE A 463 -32.44 -7.60 -1.66
CA ILE A 463 -31.40 -7.97 -0.69
C ILE A 463 -32.01 -8.66 0.54
N CYS A 464 -33.14 -8.17 1.04
CA CYS A 464 -33.84 -8.80 2.17
C CYS A 464 -34.40 -10.18 1.82
N GLN A 465 -34.82 -10.41 0.58
CA GLN A 465 -35.20 -11.73 0.11
C GLN A 465 -33.99 -12.67 0.10
N LEU A 466 -32.90 -12.25 -0.53
CA LEU A 466 -31.65 -13.01 -0.58
C LEU A 466 -31.13 -13.35 0.82
N ALA A 467 -31.24 -12.39 1.75
CA ALA A 467 -30.85 -12.58 3.14
C ALA A 467 -31.66 -13.65 3.87
N ARG A 468 -32.97 -13.77 3.58
CA ARG A 468 -33.80 -14.86 4.14
C ARG A 468 -33.45 -16.21 3.53
N GLU A 469 -33.21 -16.26 2.22
CA GLU A 469 -32.86 -17.48 1.50
C GLU A 469 -31.50 -18.06 1.93
N HIS A 470 -30.53 -17.17 2.21
CA HIS A 470 -29.14 -17.54 2.49
C HIS A 470 -28.68 -17.25 3.93
N GLN A 471 -29.59 -16.84 4.83
CA GLN A 471 -29.30 -16.53 6.24
C GLN A 471 -28.20 -15.47 6.44
N LEU A 472 -28.26 -14.41 5.63
CA LEU A 472 -27.26 -13.34 5.66
C LEU A 472 -27.49 -12.39 6.84
N SER A 473 -26.40 -11.89 7.42
CA SER A 473 -26.47 -10.79 8.38
C SER A 473 -26.64 -9.46 7.64
N VAL A 474 -27.76 -8.77 7.87
CA VAL A 474 -28.08 -7.51 7.18
C VAL A 474 -28.18 -6.36 8.17
N CYS A 475 -27.43 -5.30 7.93
CA CYS A 475 -27.52 -4.02 8.64
C CYS A 475 -28.21 -2.98 7.73
N TYR A 476 -29.20 -2.28 8.27
CA TYR A 476 -29.87 -1.19 7.58
C TYR A 476 -29.59 0.15 8.27
N GLU A 477 -29.08 1.13 7.52
CA GLU A 477 -28.82 2.47 8.04
C GLU A 477 -29.82 3.47 7.41
N PRO A 478 -30.80 3.97 8.19
CA PRO A 478 -31.73 4.99 7.73
C PRO A 478 -31.03 6.35 7.56
N THR A 479 -31.62 7.23 6.74
CA THR A 479 -31.06 8.57 6.51
C THR A 479 -32.06 9.72 6.65
N ASP A 480 -33.36 9.40 6.70
CA ASP A 480 -34.45 10.27 7.11
C ASP A 480 -35.69 9.42 7.43
N GLU A 481 -36.77 10.06 7.90
CA GLU A 481 -38.04 9.40 8.26
C GLU A 481 -38.65 8.57 7.11
N ASN A 482 -38.62 9.09 5.88
CA ASN A 482 -39.21 8.43 4.72
C ASN A 482 -38.40 7.17 4.35
N LYS A 483 -37.07 7.28 4.40
CA LYS A 483 -36.17 6.19 4.08
C LYS A 483 -36.21 5.13 5.18
N ALA A 484 -36.20 5.53 6.46
CA ALA A 484 -36.33 4.62 7.60
C ALA A 484 -37.52 3.66 7.49
N SER A 485 -38.61 4.15 6.91
CA SER A 485 -39.85 3.40 6.74
C SER A 485 -39.78 2.33 5.63
N LYS A 486 -38.86 2.45 4.65
CA LYS A 486 -38.84 1.62 3.43
C LYS A 486 -38.89 0.10 3.71
N PRO A 487 -38.04 -0.49 4.56
CA PRO A 487 -38.08 -1.95 4.80
C PRO A 487 -39.36 -2.41 5.49
N PHE A 488 -40.08 -1.51 6.15
CA PHE A 488 -41.29 -1.77 6.95
C PHE A 488 -42.59 -1.61 6.15
N LEU A 489 -42.52 -1.12 4.91
CA LEU A 489 -43.65 -1.11 3.97
C LEU A 489 -44.02 -2.52 3.45
N SER A 490 -43.11 -3.48 3.62
CA SER A 490 -43.30 -4.90 3.30
C SER A 490 -42.70 -5.76 4.41
N ASP A 491 -42.79 -7.08 4.31
CA ASP A 491 -42.17 -8.02 5.25
C ASP A 491 -40.63 -8.09 5.17
N SER A 492 -39.99 -7.14 4.49
CA SER A 492 -38.54 -7.11 4.26
C SER A 492 -37.77 -6.85 5.55
N TRP A 493 -38.31 -6.05 6.46
CA TRP A 493 -37.70 -5.76 7.76
C TRP A 493 -37.40 -7.01 8.59
N LYS A 494 -38.15 -8.10 8.39
CA LYS A 494 -37.94 -9.39 9.10
C LYS A 494 -36.60 -10.04 8.75
N ALA A 495 -35.96 -9.61 7.65
CA ALA A 495 -34.65 -10.07 7.24
C ALA A 495 -33.50 -9.24 7.84
N LEU A 496 -33.79 -8.10 8.48
CA LEU A 496 -32.78 -7.22 9.04
C LEU A 496 -32.27 -7.78 10.36
N THR A 497 -30.95 -7.87 10.49
CA THR A 497 -30.27 -8.27 11.73
C THR A 497 -30.01 -7.07 12.62
N TYR A 498 -29.62 -5.95 12.02
CA TYR A 498 -29.28 -4.71 12.71
C TYR A 498 -29.93 -3.50 12.03
N ILE A 499 -30.29 -2.50 12.82
CA ILE A 499 -30.75 -1.20 12.35
C ILE A 499 -30.36 -0.13 13.38
N SER A 500 -30.03 1.07 12.92
CA SER A 500 -29.47 2.17 13.73
C SER A 500 -30.27 3.48 13.59
N PRO A 501 -31.59 3.50 13.86
CA PRO A 501 -32.39 4.70 13.68
C PRO A 501 -32.13 5.72 14.80
N ASN A 502 -32.16 7.00 14.45
CA ASN A 502 -32.36 8.05 15.44
C ASN A 502 -33.82 8.07 15.95
N LEU A 503 -34.13 8.92 16.93
CA LEU A 503 -35.46 8.96 17.55
C LEU A 503 -36.59 9.27 16.55
N GLN A 504 -36.38 10.18 15.59
CA GLN A 504 -37.40 10.53 14.61
C GLN A 504 -37.63 9.41 13.60
N GLU A 505 -36.56 8.79 13.13
CA GLU A 505 -36.61 7.62 12.26
C GLU A 505 -37.30 6.45 12.94
N LEU A 506 -37.01 6.21 14.22
CA LEU A 506 -37.67 5.16 15.01
C LEU A 506 -39.18 5.43 15.17
N ARG A 507 -39.58 6.69 15.36
CA ARG A 507 -41.00 7.10 15.37
C ARG A 507 -41.65 6.88 14.01
N ALA A 508 -40.94 7.15 12.91
CA ALA A 508 -41.46 6.89 11.57
C ALA A 508 -41.70 5.39 11.36
N ILE A 509 -40.72 4.55 11.71
CA ILE A 509 -40.85 3.08 11.70
C ILE A 509 -42.06 2.61 12.53
N ASN A 510 -42.20 3.12 13.75
CA ASN A 510 -43.33 2.76 14.62
C ASN A 510 -44.69 3.12 14.01
N ARG A 511 -44.79 4.30 13.39
CA ARG A 511 -45.98 4.75 12.66
C ARG A 511 -46.27 3.86 11.45
N THR A 512 -45.25 3.49 10.67
CA THR A 512 -45.39 2.59 9.52
C THR A 512 -45.92 1.21 9.91
N LEU A 513 -45.53 0.71 11.08
CA LEU A 513 -46.02 -0.57 11.62
C LEU A 513 -47.44 -0.50 12.23
N GLY A 514 -48.04 0.69 12.31
CA GLY A 514 -49.37 0.87 12.90
C GLY A 514 -49.41 0.72 14.42
N ASN A 515 -48.27 0.82 15.09
CA ASN A 515 -48.18 0.73 16.54
C ASN A 515 -48.51 2.09 17.20
N PRO A 516 -49.19 2.11 18.36
CA PRO A 516 -49.44 3.35 19.09
C PRO A 516 -48.12 3.97 19.59
N LEU A 517 -48.02 5.30 19.56
CA LEU A 517 -46.91 6.02 20.20
C LEU A 517 -47.16 6.10 21.72
N PRO A 518 -46.15 5.86 22.57
CA PRO A 518 -46.29 6.04 24.02
C PRO A 518 -46.63 7.49 24.38
N ALA A 519 -47.60 7.68 25.29
CA ALA A 519 -47.98 9.00 25.79
C ALA A 519 -46.78 9.71 26.44
N GLY A 520 -46.56 10.98 26.12
CA GLY A 520 -45.46 11.80 26.67
C GLY A 520 -44.21 11.92 25.80
N ILE A 521 -44.14 11.23 24.66
CA ILE A 521 -43.11 11.43 23.62
C ILE A 521 -43.53 12.53 22.62
N GLU A 522 -44.71 13.13 22.80
CA GLU A 522 -45.25 14.23 22.00
C GLU A 522 -44.81 15.60 22.54
N TYR A 523 -43.63 16.10 22.14
CA TYR A 523 -43.25 17.53 22.16
C TYR A 523 -42.11 17.70 21.13
N SER A 524 -41.95 18.80 20.38
CA SER A 524 -42.70 20.03 20.08
C SER A 524 -42.28 20.41 18.66
N GLU A 525 -43.18 20.90 17.80
CA GLU A 525 -42.81 21.47 16.48
C GLU A 525 -41.74 22.55 16.57
#